data_AF-A0A524CYB5-F1
#
_entry.id   AF-A0A524CYB5-F1
#
_cell.length_a   1.000
_cell.length_b   1.000
_cell.length_c   1.000
_cell.angle_alpha   90.00
_cell.angle_beta   90.00
_cell.angle_gamma   90.00
#
_symmetry.space_group_name_H-M   'P 1'
#
loop_
_entity.id
_entity.type
_entity.pdbx_description
1 polymer ?
#
loop_
_entity_poly.entity_id
_entity_poly.type
_entity_poly.pdbx_seq_one_letter_code
_entity_poly.pdbx_strand_id
1 'polypeptide(L)'
;MESGEKDNGNKKLQDLVLFGDMKSEIRTIEKITKTTEDIDQENQIKLYTELIPQLGKYKYVCMLKNESNAPIKEVKIKIQYPLFIKLTRTIPPTIYHTQIEDIEIEEQSIEQIKVEFDKIKGTENKQVTLYFNPTASLEEQGEIKSFAAFINKDDYVRVINSEPLNIELKEISIQPKIIPSSEIAQFVKHPEIKKAIKSIGLGSDKPLDYEFLFNRLEVVLRANNFQYITKDKEKHIMWYFGNDLESNNDILVIGQENNRKLEWIVTSKDPELIISTITQLTHELKENLLRMGIISSEDQVYNLECKACGNILPKFPEKGKIVSCSKCGVEQVVW
;
A
#
# COMPACT_ATOMS: atom_id res chain seq x y z
N MET A 1 36.50 48.96 -16.36
CA MET A 1 35.11 49.45 -16.34
C MET A 1 34.43 48.74 -17.50
N GLU A 2 33.90 47.54 -17.23
CA GLU A 2 32.45 47.26 -17.00
C GLU A 2 31.65 47.53 -18.29
N SER A 3 30.79 46.65 -18.82
CA SER A 3 30.00 45.54 -18.26
C SER A 3 29.18 44.85 -19.37
N GLY A 4 28.82 43.56 -19.17
CA GLY A 4 27.63 42.89 -19.74
C GLY A 4 27.73 42.40 -21.19
N GLU A 5 27.19 41.26 -21.63
CA GLU A 5 26.13 40.41 -21.09
C GLU A 5 26.42 38.92 -21.36
N LYS A 6 25.91 38.09 -20.45
CA LYS A 6 25.88 36.63 -20.52
C LYS A 6 24.73 36.22 -21.45
N ASP A 7 25.01 35.40 -22.46
CA ASP A 7 23.96 34.70 -23.17
C ASP A 7 23.79 33.28 -22.59
N ASN A 8 22.66 33.12 -21.92
CA ASN A 8 22.21 31.94 -21.21
C ASN A 8 20.94 31.50 -21.95
N GLY A 9 20.95 30.39 -22.69
CA GLY A 9 19.69 29.91 -23.24
C GLY A 9 19.75 28.71 -24.18
N ASN A 10 18.94 27.70 -23.82
CA ASN A 10 18.39 26.62 -24.65
C ASN A 10 19.21 25.34 -24.83
N LYS A 11 19.16 24.48 -23.81
CA LYS A 11 19.06 23.03 -24.04
C LYS A 11 17.59 22.63 -24.00
N LYS A 12 16.99 22.42 -25.18
CA LYS A 12 15.71 21.70 -25.34
C LYS A 12 15.85 20.32 -24.72
N LEU A 13 15.02 20.02 -23.72
CA LEU A 13 14.69 18.64 -23.35
C LEU A 13 14.04 17.98 -24.58
N GLN A 14 14.50 16.77 -24.92
CA GLN A 14 13.88 15.97 -25.98
C GLN A 14 12.58 15.39 -25.42
N ASP A 15 11.45 15.79 -25.98
CA ASP A 15 10.13 15.34 -25.55
C ASP A 15 9.92 13.86 -25.92
N LEU A 16 9.91 12.99 -24.91
CA LEU A 16 9.45 11.60 -25.02
C LEU A 16 7.91 11.59 -25.18
N VAL A 17 7.43 11.15 -26.35
CA VAL A 17 6.02 10.89 -26.64
C VAL A 17 5.63 9.49 -26.14
N LEU A 18 4.46 9.40 -25.49
CA LEU A 18 3.92 8.24 -24.79
C LEU A 18 3.42 7.11 -25.72
N PHE A 19 3.46 5.91 -25.13
CA PHE A 19 3.16 4.55 -25.60
C PHE A 19 1.97 4.39 -26.58
N GLY A 20 2.22 3.64 -27.66
CA GLY A 20 1.19 2.98 -28.47
C GLY A 20 1.31 1.46 -28.32
N ASP A 21 0.18 0.77 -28.26
CA ASP A 21 0.08 -0.67 -27.98
C ASP A 21 0.84 -1.52 -29.01
N MET A 22 1.84 -2.26 -28.55
CA MET A 22 2.50 -3.31 -29.33
C MET A 22 2.11 -4.69 -28.81
N LYS A 23 1.36 -5.43 -29.62
CA LYS A 23 1.21 -6.88 -29.50
C LYS A 23 2.53 -7.57 -29.83
N SER A 24 2.95 -8.57 -29.06
CA SER A 24 4.09 -9.42 -29.41
C SER A 24 3.77 -10.91 -29.29
N GLU A 25 4.07 -11.65 -30.36
CA GLU A 25 4.15 -13.11 -30.40
C GLU A 25 5.62 -13.56 -30.59
N ILE A 26 6.10 -14.38 -29.63
CA ILE A 26 6.94 -15.60 -29.66
C ILE A 26 8.20 -15.71 -30.57
N ARG A 27 9.37 -16.08 -29.99
CA ARG A 27 10.16 -17.34 -30.21
C ARG A 27 11.61 -17.31 -29.70
N THR A 28 12.13 -18.50 -29.35
CA THR A 28 13.34 -18.79 -28.56
C THR A 28 14.57 -19.26 -29.37
N ILE A 29 15.76 -18.91 -28.87
CA ILE A 29 17.12 -19.54 -28.88
C ILE A 29 17.95 -19.60 -30.18
N GLU A 30 19.19 -19.07 -30.14
CA GLU A 30 20.46 -19.82 -30.37
C GLU A 30 21.72 -19.06 -29.87
N LYS A 31 22.75 -19.82 -29.46
CA LYS A 31 24.04 -19.39 -28.86
C LYS A 31 25.08 -18.99 -29.93
N ILE A 32 26.09 -18.18 -29.56
CA ILE A 32 27.55 -18.51 -29.51
C ILE A 32 28.47 -17.24 -29.66
N THR A 33 29.54 -17.25 -28.86
CA THR A 33 30.88 -16.60 -28.96
C THR A 33 31.14 -15.14 -28.57
N LYS A 34 32.03 -15.02 -27.57
CA LYS A 34 32.82 -13.84 -27.16
C LYS A 34 33.72 -13.33 -28.30
N THR A 35 33.61 -12.05 -28.60
CA THR A 35 34.72 -11.18 -29.03
C THR A 35 34.31 -9.72 -28.83
N THR A 36 35.09 -9.00 -28.01
CA THR A 36 34.93 -7.55 -27.71
C THR A 36 33.48 -7.12 -27.58
N GLU A 37 32.81 -7.52 -26.49
CA GLU A 37 31.41 -7.17 -26.26
C GLU A 37 31.31 -5.65 -26.10
N ASP A 38 30.90 -4.98 -27.18
CA ASP A 38 29.85 -3.97 -27.10
C ASP A 38 28.94 -4.39 -25.94
N ILE A 39 29.04 -3.67 -24.83
CA ILE A 39 28.22 -3.96 -23.65
C ILE A 39 26.78 -3.73 -24.12
N ASP A 40 26.14 -4.80 -24.56
CA ASP A 40 24.74 -4.85 -24.90
C ASP A 40 23.99 -4.57 -23.60
N GLN A 41 23.61 -3.31 -23.45
CA GLN A 41 22.90 -2.83 -22.28
C GLN A 41 21.47 -3.37 -22.27
N GLU A 42 20.93 -3.84 -23.39
CA GLU A 42 19.53 -4.23 -23.54
C GLU A 42 19.18 -5.41 -22.63
N ASN A 43 20.01 -6.46 -22.64
CA ASN A 43 19.80 -7.64 -21.80
C ASN A 43 20.27 -7.45 -20.34
N GLN A 44 20.89 -6.30 -20.03
CA GLN A 44 21.46 -6.01 -18.72
C GLN A 44 20.58 -5.08 -17.89
N ILE A 45 19.56 -4.44 -18.49
CA ILE A 45 18.58 -3.65 -17.74
C ILE A 45 17.37 -4.52 -17.42
N LYS A 46 17.05 -4.64 -16.15
CA LYS A 46 15.97 -5.49 -15.64
C LYS A 46 14.97 -4.67 -14.86
N LEU A 47 13.69 -4.91 -15.12
CA LEU A 47 12.59 -4.41 -14.29
C LEU A 47 12.17 -5.52 -13.32
N TYR A 48 12.41 -5.30 -12.03
CA TYR A 48 11.97 -6.19 -10.97
C TYR A 48 10.72 -5.62 -10.30
N THR A 49 9.69 -6.44 -10.18
CA THR A 49 8.44 -6.10 -9.51
C THR A 49 8.07 -7.15 -8.49
N GLU A 50 7.58 -6.71 -7.33
CA GLU A 50 7.17 -7.61 -6.25
C GLU A 50 5.99 -7.01 -5.49
N LEU A 51 4.99 -7.84 -5.19
CA LEU A 51 3.83 -7.50 -4.36
C LEU A 51 3.90 -8.32 -3.07
N ILE A 52 3.93 -7.64 -1.93
CA ILE A 52 4.14 -8.26 -0.62
C ILE A 52 2.97 -7.87 0.30
N PRO A 53 2.13 -8.82 0.74
CA PRO A 53 1.16 -8.56 1.80
C PRO A 53 1.90 -8.46 3.14
N GLN A 54 1.80 -7.31 3.80
CA GLN A 54 2.47 -7.07 5.08
C GLN A 54 1.78 -5.98 5.90
N LEU A 55 1.68 -6.22 7.22
CA LEU A 55 1.18 -5.24 8.20
C LEU A 55 -0.21 -4.68 7.86
N GLY A 56 -1.10 -5.51 7.31
CA GLY A 56 -2.48 -5.12 6.97
C GLY A 56 -2.58 -4.27 5.70
N LYS A 57 -1.57 -4.37 4.82
CA LYS A 57 -1.46 -3.64 3.55
C LYS A 57 -0.75 -4.45 2.48
N TYR A 58 -0.79 -3.97 1.25
CA TYR A 58 0.09 -4.43 0.19
C TYR A 58 1.25 -3.46 -0.01
N LYS A 59 2.47 -3.98 -0.03
CA LYS A 59 3.67 -3.24 -0.46
C LYS A 59 4.04 -3.70 -1.85
N TYR A 60 4.05 -2.77 -2.79
CA TYR A 60 4.54 -3.00 -4.14
C TYR A 60 5.92 -2.38 -4.32
N VAL A 61 6.88 -3.18 -4.80
CA VAL A 61 8.23 -2.74 -5.13
C VAL A 61 8.38 -2.78 -6.64
N CYS A 62 8.83 -1.67 -7.23
CA CYS A 62 9.20 -1.59 -8.63
C CYS A 62 10.63 -1.06 -8.72
N MET A 63 11.56 -1.89 -9.18
CA MET A 63 12.99 -1.58 -9.23
C MET A 63 13.54 -1.77 -10.64
N LEU A 64 14.09 -0.70 -11.20
CA LEU A 64 14.90 -0.79 -12.41
C LEU A 64 16.35 -0.99 -12.00
N LYS A 65 16.93 -2.12 -12.44
CA LYS A 65 18.32 -2.50 -12.18
C LYS A 65 19.10 -2.40 -13.48
N ASN A 66 20.22 -1.68 -13.44
CA ASN A 66 21.18 -1.67 -14.52
C ASN A 66 22.34 -2.59 -14.15
N GLU A 67 22.49 -3.73 -14.83
CA GLU A 67 23.60 -4.65 -14.62
C GLU A 67 24.82 -4.31 -15.50
N SER A 68 24.71 -3.24 -16.31
CA SER A 68 25.80 -2.71 -17.11
C SER A 68 26.57 -1.61 -16.38
N ASN A 69 27.81 -1.36 -16.82
CA ASN A 69 28.58 -0.19 -16.37
C ASN A 69 28.19 1.09 -17.13
N ALA A 70 27.37 1.00 -18.18
CA ALA A 70 26.95 2.15 -18.96
C ALA A 70 25.81 2.91 -18.27
N PRO A 71 25.82 4.25 -18.24
CA PRO A 71 24.74 5.00 -17.62
C PRO A 71 23.43 4.92 -18.43
N ILE A 72 22.30 5.14 -17.76
CA ILE A 72 21.00 5.38 -18.39
C ILE A 72 20.69 6.88 -18.24
N LYS A 73 20.36 7.55 -19.34
CA LYS A 73 20.23 9.01 -19.38
C LYS A 73 18.95 9.52 -18.77
N GLU A 74 17.85 8.78 -18.92
CA GLU A 74 16.53 9.15 -18.40
C GLU A 74 15.72 7.89 -18.20
N VAL A 75 14.90 7.85 -17.14
CA VAL A 75 13.98 6.74 -16.86
C VAL A 75 12.61 7.30 -16.46
N LYS A 76 11.57 6.75 -17.07
CA LYS A 76 10.17 6.97 -16.68
C LYS A 76 9.52 5.64 -16.32
N ILE A 77 8.95 5.54 -15.13
CA ILE A 77 8.20 4.36 -14.67
C ILE A 77 6.73 4.74 -14.55
N LYS A 78 5.87 4.02 -15.26
CA LYS A 78 4.41 4.04 -15.11
C LYS A 78 4.00 2.82 -14.30
N ILE A 79 3.13 2.99 -13.31
CA ILE A 79 2.57 1.90 -12.50
C ILE A 79 1.05 2.02 -12.56
N GLN A 80 0.37 0.94 -12.95
CA GLN A 80 -1.09 0.81 -13.00
C GLN A 80 -1.57 -0.14 -11.91
N TYR A 81 -2.69 0.18 -11.26
CA TYR A 81 -3.27 -0.61 -10.18
C TYR A 81 -4.80 -0.41 -10.10
N PRO A 82 -5.55 -1.38 -9.55
CA PRO A 82 -7.01 -1.31 -9.56
C PRO A 82 -7.58 -0.29 -8.57
N LEU A 83 -8.76 0.26 -8.86
CA LEU A 83 -9.43 1.27 -8.01
C LEU A 83 -9.75 0.78 -6.59
N PHE A 84 -9.92 -0.54 -6.40
CA PHE A 84 -10.21 -1.09 -5.07
C PHE A 84 -8.99 -1.10 -4.14
N ILE A 85 -7.81 -0.62 -4.58
CA ILE A 85 -6.69 -0.36 -3.68
C ILE A 85 -6.28 1.11 -3.70
N LYS A 86 -6.34 1.73 -2.53
CA LYS A 86 -5.95 3.12 -2.33
C LYS A 86 -4.48 3.21 -1.98
N LEU A 87 -3.73 3.95 -2.77
CA LEU A 87 -2.37 4.32 -2.41
C LEU A 87 -2.35 5.21 -1.17
N THR A 88 -1.53 4.85 -0.20
CA THR A 88 -1.40 5.59 1.07
C THR A 88 -0.02 6.14 1.33
N ARG A 89 1.02 5.60 0.67
CA ARG A 89 2.40 6.05 0.84
C ARG A 89 3.27 5.63 -0.34
N THR A 90 4.27 6.45 -0.62
CA THR A 90 5.32 6.21 -1.60
C THR A 90 6.71 6.37 -0.99
N ILE A 91 7.69 5.63 -1.51
CA ILE A 91 9.12 5.81 -1.23
C ILE A 91 9.86 5.77 -2.58
N PRO A 92 10.56 6.84 -2.99
CA PRO A 92 10.66 8.14 -2.30
C PRO A 92 9.32 8.91 -2.28
N PRO A 93 9.12 9.84 -1.34
CA PRO A 93 7.83 10.54 -1.14
C PRO A 93 7.52 11.61 -2.20
N THR A 94 8.47 11.93 -3.09
CA THR A 94 8.41 13.01 -4.08
C THR A 94 7.75 12.60 -5.40
N ILE A 95 6.96 11.53 -5.42
CA ILE A 95 6.32 11.03 -6.63
C ILE A 95 5.05 11.82 -6.92
N TYR A 96 5.01 12.49 -8.08
CA TYR A 96 3.86 13.26 -8.53
C TYR A 96 2.71 12.33 -8.94
N HIS A 97 1.61 12.38 -8.21
CA HIS A 97 0.35 11.75 -8.60
C HIS A 97 -0.23 12.51 -9.78
N THR A 98 -0.24 11.88 -10.95
CA THR A 98 -1.12 12.27 -12.04
C THR A 98 -2.23 11.23 -12.09
N GLN A 99 -3.35 11.51 -11.40
CA GLN A 99 -4.61 10.90 -11.79
C GLN A 99 -4.90 11.45 -13.19
N ILE A 100 -4.67 10.62 -14.21
CA ILE A 100 -5.13 10.97 -15.55
C ILE A 100 -6.47 10.28 -15.66
N GLU A 101 -7.53 11.07 -15.58
CA GLU A 101 -8.85 10.71 -16.09
C GLU A 101 -8.70 10.61 -17.62
N ASP A 102 -8.18 9.49 -18.12
CA ASP A 102 -8.27 9.18 -19.54
C ASP A 102 -9.75 8.84 -19.82
N ILE A 103 -10.53 9.86 -20.20
CA ILE A 103 -11.99 9.82 -20.42
C ILE A 103 -12.41 8.92 -21.61
N GLU A 104 -11.47 8.24 -22.28
CA GLU A 104 -11.74 7.47 -23.51
C GLU A 104 -11.19 6.03 -23.48
N ILE A 105 -11.24 5.34 -22.34
CA ILE A 105 -11.14 3.88 -22.30
C ILE A 105 -12.41 3.33 -21.65
N GLU A 106 -13.24 2.70 -22.46
CA GLU A 106 -14.41 1.93 -22.04
C GLU A 106 -14.03 0.96 -20.89
N GLU A 107 -14.77 1.04 -19.78
CA GLU A 107 -14.97 -0.01 -18.76
C GLU A 107 -13.76 -0.59 -17.98
N GLN A 108 -12.65 0.13 -17.78
CA GLN A 108 -11.60 -0.36 -16.86
C GLN A 108 -11.26 0.58 -15.69
N SER A 109 -11.63 0.12 -14.50
CA SER A 109 -11.47 0.69 -13.16
C SER A 109 -10.00 0.73 -12.66
N ILE A 110 -9.12 1.45 -13.37
CA ILE A 110 -7.66 1.45 -13.12
C ILE A 110 -7.14 2.86 -12.79
N GLU A 111 -6.28 2.94 -11.77
CA GLU A 111 -5.49 4.12 -11.37
C GLU A 111 -4.05 4.03 -11.88
N GLN A 112 -3.38 5.19 -12.02
CA GLN A 112 -2.01 5.25 -12.51
C GLN A 112 -1.10 6.23 -11.77
N ILE A 113 0.19 5.89 -11.70
CA ILE A 113 1.27 6.75 -11.17
C ILE A 113 2.40 6.80 -12.19
N LYS A 114 2.99 7.97 -12.37
CA LYS A 114 4.19 8.19 -13.19
C LYS A 114 5.33 8.69 -12.31
N VAL A 115 6.51 8.12 -12.48
CA VAL A 115 7.74 8.47 -11.76
C VAL A 115 8.85 8.71 -12.76
N GLU A 116 9.58 9.80 -12.59
CA GLU A 116 10.70 10.15 -13.46
C GLU A 116 12.01 10.19 -12.65
N PHE A 117 13.09 9.67 -13.24
CA PHE A 117 14.43 9.70 -12.68
C PHE A 117 15.42 10.27 -13.70
N ASP A 118 16.16 11.30 -13.28
CA ASP A 118 17.06 12.06 -14.15
C ASP A 118 18.25 11.25 -14.70
N LYS A 119 18.75 10.24 -13.97
CA LYS A 119 19.89 9.40 -14.41
C LYS A 119 20.07 8.17 -13.53
N ILE A 120 20.52 7.06 -14.14
CA ILE A 120 21.10 5.92 -13.44
C ILE A 120 22.59 5.82 -13.81
N LYS A 121 23.50 5.89 -12.83
CA LYS A 121 24.94 5.81 -13.10
C LYS A 121 25.42 4.36 -12.94
N GLY A 122 26.00 3.80 -14.01
CA GLY A 122 26.55 2.44 -13.97
C GLY A 122 25.57 1.45 -13.35
N THR A 123 26.02 0.68 -12.37
CA THR A 123 25.24 -0.40 -11.73
C THR A 123 24.28 0.05 -10.63
N GLU A 124 23.97 1.34 -10.54
CA GLU A 124 22.96 1.84 -9.61
C GLU A 124 21.56 1.29 -9.94
N ASN A 125 20.74 1.14 -8.90
CA ASN A 125 19.33 0.77 -9.03
C ASN A 125 18.45 1.97 -8.71
N LYS A 126 17.30 2.08 -9.38
CA LYS A 126 16.23 3.00 -9.00
C LYS A 126 15.03 2.19 -8.57
N GLN A 127 14.49 2.53 -7.40
CA GLN A 127 13.36 1.83 -6.81
C GLN A 127 12.27 2.82 -6.43
N VAL A 128 11.04 2.42 -6.74
CA VAL A 128 9.81 3.00 -6.22
C VAL A 128 9.15 1.94 -5.36
N THR A 129 8.70 2.33 -4.17
CA THR A 129 7.89 1.47 -3.31
C THR A 129 6.56 2.14 -3.04
N LEU A 130 5.47 1.44 -3.31
CA LEU A 130 4.11 1.89 -3.09
C LEU A 130 3.48 1.08 -1.95
N TYR A 131 2.65 1.71 -1.15
CA TYR A 131 1.89 1.06 -0.08
C TYR A 131 0.40 1.29 -0.31
N PHE A 132 -0.33 0.20 -0.43
CA PHE A 132 -1.75 0.19 -0.76
C PHE A 132 -2.57 -0.35 0.40
N ASN A 133 -3.66 0.34 0.71
CA ASN A 133 -4.72 -0.18 1.55
C ASN A 133 -5.89 -0.57 0.63
N PRO A 134 -6.53 -1.73 0.82
CA PRO A 134 -7.79 -1.98 0.17
C PRO A 134 -8.81 -0.89 0.48
N THR A 135 -9.64 -0.59 -0.50
CA THR A 135 -10.89 0.15 -0.31
C THR A 135 -11.91 -0.79 0.33
N ALA A 136 -13.05 -0.24 0.73
CA ALA A 136 -14.01 -0.98 1.53
C ALA A 136 -14.78 -2.08 0.76
N SER A 137 -14.54 -2.22 -0.55
CA SER A 137 -15.13 -3.27 -1.39
C SER A 137 -14.48 -4.61 -1.09
N LEU A 138 -15.27 -5.58 -0.63
CA LEU A 138 -14.87 -6.98 -0.44
C LEU A 138 -15.15 -7.76 -1.73
N GLU A 139 -14.43 -8.87 -1.94
CA GLU A 139 -14.56 -9.73 -3.14
C GLU A 139 -14.12 -9.06 -4.46
N GLU A 140 -12.96 -8.41 -4.43
CA GLU A 140 -12.40 -7.73 -5.60
C GLU A 140 -11.11 -8.42 -6.08
N GLN A 141 -10.92 -8.42 -7.39
CA GLN A 141 -9.71 -8.94 -8.03
C GLN A 141 -9.17 -7.91 -9.03
N GLY A 142 -7.84 -7.85 -9.15
CA GLY A 142 -7.21 -6.98 -10.11
C GLY A 142 -5.73 -7.25 -10.26
N GLU A 143 -5.06 -6.41 -11.04
CA GLU A 143 -3.65 -6.59 -11.38
C GLU A 143 -2.88 -5.29 -11.18
N ILE A 144 -1.65 -5.40 -10.68
CA ILE A 144 -0.68 -4.30 -10.69
C ILE A 144 0.34 -4.56 -11.79
N LYS A 145 0.55 -3.57 -12.65
CA LYS A 145 1.51 -3.62 -13.77
C LYS A 145 2.44 -2.42 -13.77
N SER A 146 3.70 -2.64 -14.10
CA SER A 146 4.70 -1.58 -14.28
C SER A 146 5.22 -1.55 -15.71
N PHE A 147 5.51 -0.34 -16.18
CA PHE A 147 6.12 -0.07 -17.47
C PHE A 147 7.30 0.88 -17.23
N ALA A 148 8.48 0.53 -17.73
CA ALA A 148 9.65 1.38 -17.63
C ALA A 148 10.12 1.76 -19.03
N ALA A 149 10.10 3.06 -19.35
CA ALA A 149 10.72 3.62 -20.53
C ALA A 149 12.07 4.26 -20.14
N PHE A 150 13.10 4.06 -20.94
CA PHE A 150 14.42 4.65 -20.66
C PHE A 150 15.22 4.94 -21.94
N ILE A 151 16.18 5.87 -21.82
CA ILE A 151 17.15 6.19 -22.88
C ILE A 151 18.50 5.55 -22.54
N ASN A 152 18.94 4.63 -23.39
CA ASN A 152 20.20 3.90 -23.20
C ASN A 152 21.43 4.79 -23.53
N LYS A 153 22.63 4.21 -23.42
CA LYS A 153 23.89 4.92 -23.71
C LYS A 153 24.00 5.44 -25.16
N ASP A 154 23.32 4.77 -26.09
CA ASP A 154 23.37 5.01 -27.54
C ASP A 154 22.20 5.88 -28.04
N ASP A 155 21.49 6.55 -27.13
CA ASP A 155 20.33 7.42 -27.40
C ASP A 155 19.10 6.72 -27.99
N TYR A 156 18.98 5.40 -27.80
CA TYR A 156 17.77 4.67 -28.12
C TYR A 156 16.78 4.69 -26.95
N VAL A 157 15.51 4.94 -27.29
CA VAL A 157 14.38 4.73 -26.38
C VAL A 157 14.07 3.24 -26.32
N ARG A 158 13.90 2.73 -25.11
CA ARG A 158 13.57 1.34 -24.82
C ARG A 158 12.43 1.28 -23.81
N VAL A 159 11.65 0.20 -23.87
CA VAL A 159 10.52 -0.05 -22.98
C VAL A 159 10.61 -1.47 -22.44
N ILE A 160 10.42 -1.62 -21.13
CA ILE A 160 10.31 -2.91 -20.44
C ILE A 160 8.99 -2.92 -19.68
N ASN A 161 8.23 -4.00 -19.85
CA ASN A 161 6.98 -4.22 -19.15
C ASN A 161 7.18 -5.30 -18.10
N SER A 162 6.54 -5.17 -16.93
CA SER A 162 6.46 -6.25 -15.96
C SER A 162 5.34 -7.21 -16.36
N GLU A 163 5.46 -8.46 -15.93
CA GLU A 163 4.30 -9.35 -15.83
C GLU A 163 3.28 -8.76 -14.83
N PRO A 164 1.96 -8.99 -15.02
CA PRO A 164 0.96 -8.67 -14.02
C PRO A 164 1.23 -9.36 -12.70
N LEU A 165 1.08 -8.61 -11.60
CA LEU A 165 0.94 -9.21 -10.27
C LEU A 165 -0.52 -9.12 -9.86
N ASN A 166 -1.13 -10.28 -9.64
CA ASN A 166 -2.52 -10.39 -9.23
C ASN A 166 -2.67 -9.99 -7.76
N ILE A 167 -3.76 -9.30 -7.47
CA ILE A 167 -4.23 -8.98 -6.13
C ILE A 167 -5.68 -9.43 -6.02
N GLU A 168 -5.98 -10.15 -4.95
CA GLU A 168 -7.31 -10.64 -4.65
C GLU A 168 -7.62 -10.28 -3.18
N LEU A 169 -8.79 -9.70 -2.97
CA LEU A 169 -9.32 -9.42 -1.65
C LEU A 169 -10.60 -10.25 -1.46
N LYS A 170 -10.53 -11.24 -0.58
CA LYS A 170 -11.66 -12.10 -0.25
C LYS A 170 -12.40 -11.61 0.98
N GLU A 171 -13.70 -11.82 1.01
CA GLU A 171 -14.47 -11.77 2.26
C GLU A 171 -13.97 -12.87 3.21
N ILE A 172 -13.97 -12.61 4.51
CA ILE A 172 -13.64 -13.63 5.51
C ILE A 172 -14.90 -14.32 6.00
N SER A 173 -14.81 -15.63 6.20
CA SER A 173 -15.91 -16.42 6.74
C SER A 173 -15.46 -17.13 8.01
N ILE A 174 -15.93 -16.64 9.16
CA ILE A 174 -15.40 -17.08 10.45
C ILE A 174 -16.24 -18.19 11.05
N GLN A 175 -15.58 -19.31 11.35
CA GLN A 175 -16.07 -20.27 12.31
C GLN A 175 -15.66 -19.85 13.73
N PRO A 176 -16.63 -19.70 14.66
CA PRO A 176 -16.31 -19.44 16.05
C PRO A 176 -15.45 -20.58 16.62
N LYS A 177 -14.32 -20.23 17.23
CA LYS A 177 -13.39 -21.20 17.84
C LYS A 177 -13.08 -20.80 19.27
N ILE A 178 -13.38 -21.69 20.21
CA ILE A 178 -13.07 -21.51 21.63
C ILE A 178 -11.62 -21.91 21.86
N ILE A 179 -10.86 -21.02 22.49
CA ILE A 179 -9.47 -21.26 22.90
C ILE A 179 -9.30 -20.78 24.34
N PRO A 180 -8.55 -21.52 25.19
CA PRO A 180 -8.19 -21.04 26.52
C PRO A 180 -7.33 -19.76 26.46
N SER A 181 -7.61 -18.77 27.31
CA SER A 181 -6.83 -17.54 27.37
C SER A 181 -5.33 -17.76 27.61
N SER A 182 -4.96 -18.88 28.24
CA SER A 182 -3.56 -19.29 28.46
C SER A 182 -2.80 -19.60 27.17
N GLU A 183 -3.49 -20.01 26.11
CA GLU A 183 -2.88 -20.38 24.83
C GLU A 183 -2.64 -19.18 23.91
N ILE A 184 -3.32 -18.05 24.15
CA ILE A 184 -3.18 -16.83 23.33
C ILE A 184 -1.74 -16.34 23.32
N ALA A 185 -1.07 -16.36 24.48
CA ALA A 185 0.31 -15.92 24.57
C ALA A 185 1.26 -16.82 23.76
N GLN A 186 0.96 -18.12 23.65
CA GLN A 186 1.74 -19.05 22.83
C GLN A 186 1.45 -18.85 21.36
N PHE A 187 0.17 -18.70 20.99
CA PHE A 187 -0.26 -18.39 19.63
C PHE A 187 0.45 -17.14 19.10
N VAL A 188 0.33 -16.00 19.78
CA VAL A 188 0.91 -14.72 19.32
C VAL A 188 2.44 -14.75 19.23
N LYS A 189 3.12 -15.59 20.03
CA LYS A 189 4.60 -15.70 20.02
C LYS A 189 5.12 -16.64 18.94
N HIS A 190 4.26 -17.38 18.25
CA HIS A 190 4.70 -18.33 17.23
C HIS A 190 5.35 -17.59 16.04
N PRO A 191 6.54 -18.01 15.54
CA PRO A 191 7.30 -17.24 14.52
C PRO A 191 6.56 -17.00 13.19
N GLU A 192 5.66 -17.92 12.84
CA GLU A 192 4.82 -17.82 11.64
C GLU A 192 3.70 -16.79 11.80
N ILE A 193 3.27 -16.50 13.04
CA ILE A 193 2.17 -15.58 13.28
C ILE A 193 2.63 -14.16 13.01
N LYS A 194 1.90 -13.52 12.10
CA LYS A 194 2.08 -12.12 11.73
C LYS A 194 1.03 -11.28 12.46
N LYS A 195 1.35 -10.00 12.59
CA LYS A 195 0.53 -9.02 13.29
C LYS A 195 0.42 -7.74 12.49
N ALA A 196 -0.78 -7.22 12.39
CA ALA A 196 -1.04 -5.89 11.85
C ALA A 196 -1.89 -5.08 12.83
N ILE A 197 -1.78 -3.76 12.73
CA ILE A 197 -2.60 -2.83 13.49
C ILE A 197 -3.22 -1.86 12.49
N LYS A 198 -4.54 -1.75 12.52
CA LYS A 198 -5.28 -0.67 11.88
C LYS A 198 -5.75 0.28 12.96
N SER A 199 -5.43 1.55 12.83
CA SER A 199 -5.80 2.59 13.79
C SER A 199 -6.57 3.68 13.06
N ILE A 200 -7.75 4.02 13.58
CA ILE A 200 -8.63 5.04 13.02
C ILE A 200 -9.02 6.08 14.06
N GLY A 201 -9.20 7.32 13.60
CA GLY A 201 -9.76 8.42 14.36
C GLY A 201 -11.05 8.91 13.71
N LEU A 202 -12.00 9.38 14.52
CA LEU A 202 -13.28 9.89 14.04
C LEU A 202 -13.28 11.42 14.15
N GLY A 203 -13.21 12.08 13.02
CA GLY A 203 -13.26 13.52 12.94
C GLY A 203 -14.68 14.04 13.12
N SER A 204 -14.96 14.60 14.30
CA SER A 204 -16.24 15.22 14.61
C SER A 204 -16.05 16.55 15.32
N ASP A 205 -16.82 17.56 14.91
CA ASP A 205 -16.89 18.84 15.63
C ASP A 205 -17.68 18.70 16.96
N LYS A 206 -18.39 17.58 17.15
CA LYS A 206 -19.10 17.24 18.41
C LYS A 206 -18.24 16.32 19.29
N PRO A 207 -18.35 16.42 20.63
CA PRO A 207 -17.75 15.44 21.53
C PRO A 207 -18.21 14.02 21.20
N LEU A 208 -17.27 13.08 21.21
CA LEU A 208 -17.53 11.67 20.98
C LEU A 208 -17.47 10.89 22.28
N ASP A 209 -18.40 9.96 22.45
CA ASP A 209 -18.40 8.99 23.55
C ASP A 209 -17.54 7.78 23.16
N TYR A 210 -16.32 7.72 23.68
CA TYR A 210 -15.35 6.67 23.35
C TYR A 210 -15.69 5.32 23.99
N GLU A 211 -16.42 5.28 25.11
CA GLU A 211 -16.90 4.02 25.68
C GLU A 211 -17.96 3.40 24.76
N PHE A 212 -18.87 4.24 24.28
CA PHE A 212 -19.87 3.83 23.30
C PHE A 212 -19.23 3.33 21.99
N LEU A 213 -18.25 4.07 21.46
CA LEU A 213 -17.49 3.68 20.26
C LEU A 213 -16.71 2.38 20.46
N PHE A 214 -16.08 2.19 21.62
CA PHE A 214 -15.40 0.96 21.97
C PHE A 214 -16.37 -0.24 21.94
N ASN A 215 -17.59 -0.07 22.46
CA ASN A 215 -18.62 -1.10 22.38
C ASN A 215 -19.11 -1.36 20.95
N ARG A 216 -18.91 -0.45 19.98
CA ARG A 216 -19.20 -0.72 18.57
C ARG A 216 -18.22 -1.71 17.96
N LEU A 217 -16.95 -1.71 18.38
CA LEU A 217 -15.98 -2.72 17.96
C LEU A 217 -16.47 -4.13 18.32
N GLU A 218 -17.06 -4.27 19.50
CA GLU A 218 -17.63 -5.53 19.98
C GLU A 218 -18.78 -6.02 19.09
N VAL A 219 -19.66 -5.11 18.66
CA VAL A 219 -20.80 -5.42 17.81
C VAL A 219 -20.33 -5.96 16.45
N VAL A 220 -19.34 -5.31 15.84
CA VAL A 220 -18.77 -5.73 14.56
C VAL A 220 -18.14 -7.13 14.67
N LEU A 221 -17.34 -7.39 15.72
CA LEU A 221 -16.72 -8.71 15.90
C LEU A 221 -17.74 -9.83 16.08
N ARG A 222 -18.82 -9.57 16.83
CA ARG A 222 -19.90 -10.55 17.01
C ARG A 222 -20.73 -10.77 15.76
N ALA A 223 -20.97 -9.73 14.97
CA ALA A 223 -21.64 -9.85 13.68
C ALA A 223 -20.85 -10.74 12.70
N ASN A 224 -19.51 -10.72 12.82
CA ASN A 224 -18.59 -11.57 12.07
C ASN A 224 -18.29 -12.92 12.73
N ASN A 225 -19.14 -13.41 13.63
CA ASN A 225 -19.01 -14.73 14.27
C ASN A 225 -17.69 -14.99 15.01
N PHE A 226 -16.92 -13.96 15.37
CA PHE A 226 -15.76 -14.16 16.22
C PHE A 226 -16.19 -14.57 17.63
N GLN A 227 -15.50 -15.56 18.19
CA GLN A 227 -15.72 -16.04 19.54
C GLN A 227 -15.08 -15.09 20.55
N TYR A 228 -15.88 -14.59 21.49
CA TYR A 228 -15.39 -13.80 22.61
C TYR A 228 -14.46 -14.63 23.50
N ILE A 229 -13.31 -14.04 23.87
CA ILE A 229 -12.36 -14.61 24.83
C ILE A 229 -12.41 -13.87 26.16
N THR A 230 -12.07 -12.57 26.15
CA THR A 230 -11.98 -11.74 27.36
C THR A 230 -12.04 -10.24 27.02
N LYS A 231 -12.30 -9.40 28.03
CA LYS A 231 -12.38 -7.93 27.94
C LYS A 231 -11.79 -7.31 29.20
N ASP A 232 -10.86 -6.38 29.01
CA ASP A 232 -10.38 -5.47 30.04
C ASP A 232 -11.16 -4.16 29.87
N LYS A 233 -12.12 -3.95 30.76
CA LYS A 233 -12.99 -2.76 30.71
C LYS A 233 -12.25 -1.48 31.08
N GLU A 234 -11.29 -1.55 31.99
CA GLU A 234 -10.55 -0.36 32.43
C GLU A 234 -9.60 0.15 31.34
N LYS A 235 -8.98 -0.77 30.62
CA LYS A 235 -8.07 -0.43 29.51
C LYS A 235 -8.77 -0.25 28.16
N HIS A 236 -10.08 -0.48 28.09
CA HIS A 236 -10.83 -0.56 26.83
C HIS A 236 -10.18 -1.51 25.80
N ILE A 237 -9.97 -2.78 26.18
CA ILE A 237 -9.41 -3.80 25.28
C ILE A 237 -10.29 -5.06 25.31
N MET A 238 -10.55 -5.65 24.14
CA MET A 238 -11.28 -6.91 24.01
C MET A 238 -10.59 -7.87 23.06
N TRP A 239 -10.62 -9.17 23.37
CA TRP A 239 -9.98 -10.23 22.60
C TRP A 239 -11.03 -11.21 22.07
N TYR A 240 -10.89 -11.53 20.79
CA TYR A 240 -11.80 -12.37 20.03
C TYR A 240 -11.01 -13.33 19.15
N PHE A 241 -11.48 -14.56 19.00
CA PHE A 241 -10.81 -15.60 18.21
C PHE A 241 -11.75 -16.24 17.21
N GLY A 242 -11.22 -16.69 16.08
CA GLY A 242 -11.96 -17.41 15.07
C GLY A 242 -11.02 -18.22 14.20
N ASN A 243 -11.61 -19.10 13.40
CA ASN A 243 -10.93 -19.79 12.32
C ASN A 243 -11.60 -19.38 11.01
N ASP A 244 -10.81 -18.95 10.04
CA ASP A 244 -11.33 -18.66 8.71
C ASP A 244 -11.62 -19.96 7.96
N LEU A 245 -12.85 -20.11 7.46
CA LEU A 245 -13.34 -21.33 6.84
C LEU A 245 -12.65 -21.65 5.51
N GLU A 246 -12.22 -20.64 4.75
CA GLU A 246 -11.61 -20.85 3.45
C GLU A 246 -10.14 -21.29 3.57
N SER A 247 -9.36 -20.53 4.32
CA SER A 247 -7.92 -20.78 4.49
C SER A 247 -7.61 -21.75 5.64
N ASN A 248 -8.60 -22.06 6.49
CA ASN A 248 -8.46 -22.83 7.73
C ASN A 248 -7.41 -22.25 8.69
N ASN A 249 -7.11 -20.95 8.56
CA ASN A 249 -6.17 -20.26 9.43
C ASN A 249 -6.88 -19.65 10.63
N ASP A 250 -6.23 -19.77 11.78
CA ASP A 250 -6.68 -19.12 13.00
C ASP A 250 -6.43 -17.61 12.96
N ILE A 251 -7.39 -16.85 13.48
CA ILE A 251 -7.34 -15.39 13.58
C ILE A 251 -7.65 -14.99 15.02
N LEU A 252 -6.75 -14.23 15.62
CA LEU A 252 -7.02 -13.46 16.84
C LEU A 252 -7.20 -12.00 16.44
N VAL A 253 -8.30 -11.40 16.91
CA VAL A 253 -8.58 -9.98 16.79
C VAL A 253 -8.65 -9.35 18.17
N ILE A 254 -7.94 -8.24 18.35
CA ILE A 254 -8.03 -7.40 19.54
C ILE A 254 -8.62 -6.07 19.10
N GLY A 255 -9.79 -5.74 19.62
CA GLY A 255 -10.39 -4.41 19.50
C GLY A 255 -9.98 -3.57 20.70
N GLN A 256 -9.54 -2.33 20.48
CA GLN A 256 -9.25 -1.41 21.58
C GLN A 256 -9.60 0.04 21.27
N GLU A 257 -9.91 0.78 22.32
CA GLU A 257 -9.89 2.25 22.29
C GLU A 257 -8.66 2.74 23.04
N ASN A 258 -7.88 3.63 22.42
CA ASN A 258 -6.67 4.16 23.04
C ASN A 258 -6.38 5.58 22.55
N ASN A 259 -6.37 6.55 23.46
CA ASN A 259 -6.03 7.94 23.18
C ASN A 259 -6.85 8.53 22.01
N ARG A 260 -8.17 8.35 22.07
CA ARG A 260 -9.13 8.84 21.06
C ARG A 260 -9.03 8.14 19.71
N LYS A 261 -8.51 6.91 19.70
CA LYS A 261 -8.36 6.07 18.50
C LYS A 261 -9.08 4.75 18.71
N LEU A 262 -9.70 4.24 17.66
CA LEU A 262 -10.20 2.87 17.62
C LEU A 262 -9.19 2.02 16.85
N GLU A 263 -8.81 0.86 17.39
CA GLU A 263 -7.78 0.02 16.78
C GLU A 263 -8.23 -1.43 16.64
N TRP A 264 -7.96 -1.99 15.47
CA TRP A 264 -7.97 -3.41 15.21
C TRP A 264 -6.54 -3.92 15.23
N ILE A 265 -6.26 -4.85 16.12
CA ILE A 265 -5.01 -5.60 16.10
C ILE A 265 -5.34 -7.01 15.66
N VAL A 266 -4.91 -7.39 14.46
CA VAL A 266 -5.24 -8.68 13.87
C VAL A 266 -3.97 -9.51 13.75
N THR A 267 -4.06 -10.78 14.12
CA THR A 267 -2.96 -11.74 14.01
C THR A 267 -3.42 -13.05 13.40
N SER A 268 -2.65 -13.55 12.45
CA SER A 268 -2.83 -14.84 11.79
C SER A 268 -1.51 -15.30 11.16
N LYS A 269 -1.44 -16.54 10.67
CA LYS A 269 -0.29 -17.04 9.89
C LYS A 269 -0.27 -16.46 8.48
N ASP A 270 -1.43 -16.14 7.94
CA ASP A 270 -1.62 -15.65 6.58
C ASP A 270 -1.73 -14.11 6.55
N PRO A 271 -0.77 -13.40 5.93
CA PRO A 271 -0.82 -11.95 5.78
C PRO A 271 -1.99 -11.43 4.94
N GLU A 272 -2.47 -12.16 3.95
CA GLU A 272 -3.60 -11.74 3.12
C GLU A 272 -4.90 -11.82 3.91
N LEU A 273 -5.09 -12.89 4.67
CA LEU A 273 -6.21 -13.02 5.60
C LEU A 273 -6.26 -11.88 6.62
N ILE A 274 -5.10 -11.44 7.12
CA ILE A 274 -5.01 -10.26 8.00
C ILE A 274 -5.53 -9.00 7.29
N ILE A 275 -5.18 -8.81 6.02
CA ILE A 275 -5.62 -7.66 5.22
C ILE A 275 -7.13 -7.71 5.01
N SER A 276 -7.68 -8.84 4.57
CA SER A 276 -9.12 -9.06 4.40
C SER A 276 -9.88 -8.83 5.70
N THR A 277 -9.44 -9.42 6.81
CA THR A 277 -10.05 -9.24 8.13
C THR A 277 -10.08 -7.77 8.54
N ILE A 278 -8.95 -7.05 8.43
CA ILE A 278 -8.91 -5.62 8.78
C ILE A 278 -9.85 -4.81 7.89
N THR A 279 -9.91 -5.13 6.60
CA THR A 279 -10.70 -4.41 5.62
C THR A 279 -12.18 -4.57 5.92
N GLN A 280 -12.65 -5.81 6.09
CA GLN A 280 -14.03 -6.14 6.42
C GLN A 280 -14.48 -5.52 7.74
N LEU A 281 -13.72 -5.73 8.83
CA LEU A 281 -14.07 -5.17 10.14
C LEU A 281 -14.08 -3.63 10.14
N THR A 282 -13.17 -3.00 9.37
CA THR A 282 -13.16 -1.53 9.24
C THR A 282 -14.34 -1.03 8.42
N HIS A 283 -14.68 -1.70 7.32
CA HIS A 283 -15.83 -1.37 6.48
C HIS A 283 -17.12 -1.46 7.29
N GLU A 284 -17.34 -2.58 7.98
CA GLU A 284 -18.55 -2.78 8.80
C GLU A 284 -18.65 -1.79 9.96
N LEU A 285 -17.52 -1.43 10.59
CA LEU A 285 -17.52 -0.40 11.60
C LEU A 285 -17.97 0.95 11.02
N LYS A 286 -17.43 1.35 9.86
CA LYS A 286 -17.84 2.59 9.20
C LYS A 286 -19.33 2.59 8.87
N GLU A 287 -19.82 1.51 8.28
CA GLU A 287 -21.24 1.30 7.98
C GLU A 287 -22.11 1.41 9.23
N ASN A 288 -21.68 0.79 10.33
CA ASN A 288 -22.37 0.87 11.61
C ASN A 288 -22.43 2.32 12.12
N LEU A 289 -21.31 3.04 12.08
CA LEU A 289 -21.24 4.43 12.54
C LEU A 289 -22.07 5.40 11.68
N LEU A 290 -22.10 5.17 10.36
CA LEU A 290 -22.92 5.93 9.41
C LEU A 290 -24.41 5.74 9.68
N ARG A 291 -24.88 4.48 9.78
CA ARG A 291 -26.29 4.16 10.04
C ARG A 291 -26.79 4.75 11.37
N MET A 292 -25.89 4.89 12.34
CA MET A 292 -26.20 5.48 13.64
C MET A 292 -26.12 7.01 13.66
N GLY A 293 -25.71 7.65 12.56
CA GLY A 293 -25.57 9.10 12.46
C GLY A 293 -24.43 9.67 13.32
N ILE A 294 -23.47 8.82 13.74
CA ILE A 294 -22.29 9.24 14.52
C ILE A 294 -21.32 9.99 13.61
N ILE A 295 -21.19 9.48 12.37
CA ILE A 295 -20.53 10.15 11.26
C ILE A 295 -21.57 10.39 10.17
N SER A 296 -21.41 11.50 9.43
CA SER A 296 -22.23 11.83 8.26
C SER A 296 -21.69 11.25 6.97
N SER A 297 -20.40 10.91 6.94
CA SER A 297 -19.70 10.43 5.75
C SER A 297 -18.42 9.67 6.12
N GLU A 298 -17.94 8.80 5.23
CA GLU A 298 -16.74 7.98 5.46
C GLU A 298 -15.45 8.81 5.59
N ASP A 299 -15.41 9.97 4.97
CA ASP A 299 -14.34 10.97 4.99
C ASP A 299 -14.11 11.56 6.39
N GLN A 300 -15.04 11.35 7.33
CA GLN A 300 -14.82 11.64 8.75
C GLN A 300 -13.99 10.55 9.47
N VAL A 301 -13.62 9.46 8.79
CA VAL A 301 -12.80 8.38 9.35
C VAL A 301 -11.37 8.47 8.82
N TYR A 302 -10.44 8.80 9.72
CA TYR A 302 -9.04 9.07 9.37
C TYR A 302 -8.13 7.91 9.75
N ASN A 303 -7.31 7.43 8.81
CA ASN A 303 -6.26 6.45 9.09
C ASN A 303 -5.11 7.10 9.88
N LEU A 304 -4.72 6.48 10.99
CA LEU A 304 -3.74 7.06 11.93
C LEU A 304 -2.35 6.48 11.76
N GLU A 305 -1.74 6.83 10.64
CA GLU A 305 -0.43 6.32 10.23
C GLU A 305 0.50 7.45 9.84
N CYS A 306 1.77 7.30 10.18
CA CYS A 306 2.80 8.24 9.79
C CYS A 306 2.98 8.21 8.27
N LYS A 307 2.81 9.35 7.61
CA LYS A 307 2.96 9.49 6.15
C LYS A 307 4.37 9.12 5.67
N ALA A 308 5.39 9.28 6.52
CA ALA A 308 6.77 8.93 6.20
C ALA A 308 7.09 7.45 6.46
N CYS A 309 6.94 6.98 7.70
CA CYS A 309 7.42 5.63 8.08
C CYS A 309 6.32 4.56 8.19
N GLY A 310 5.04 4.94 8.10
CA GLY A 310 3.89 4.02 8.19
C GLY A 310 3.57 3.53 9.61
N ASN A 311 4.29 4.03 10.63
CA ASN A 311 4.03 3.68 12.02
C ASN A 311 2.69 4.26 12.50
N ILE A 312 1.98 3.54 13.38
CA ILE A 312 0.74 4.03 13.98
C ILE A 312 1.02 5.29 14.81
N LEU A 313 0.18 6.31 14.66
CA LEU A 313 0.30 7.55 15.42
C LEU A 313 -0.12 7.33 16.87
N PRO A 314 0.51 8.02 17.84
CA PRO A 314 0.28 7.76 19.27
C PRO A 314 -1.14 8.14 19.75
N LYS A 315 -1.79 9.10 19.09
CA LYS A 315 -3.13 9.62 19.44
C LYS A 315 -3.84 10.18 18.21
N PHE A 316 -5.16 10.31 18.27
CA PHE A 316 -5.90 11.13 17.32
C PHE A 316 -5.90 12.59 17.79
N PRO A 317 -5.28 13.53 17.05
CA PRO A 317 -5.23 14.93 17.46
C PRO A 317 -6.58 15.62 17.27
N GLU A 318 -6.75 16.79 17.89
CA GLU A 318 -7.84 17.70 17.54
C GLU A 318 -7.65 18.26 16.13
N LYS A 319 -8.74 18.78 15.54
CA LYS A 319 -8.76 19.35 14.20
C LYS A 319 -7.67 20.41 14.00
N GLY A 320 -6.90 20.29 12.93
CA GLY A 320 -5.79 21.18 12.60
C GLY A 320 -4.55 21.07 13.52
N LYS A 321 -4.54 20.19 14.53
CA LYS A 321 -3.39 20.01 15.42
C LYS A 321 -2.38 19.02 14.87
N ILE A 322 -1.12 19.27 15.20
CA ILE A 322 0.02 18.43 14.83
C ILE A 322 0.11 17.22 15.77
N VAL A 323 0.48 16.07 15.21
CA VAL A 323 0.91 14.88 15.93
C VAL A 323 2.26 14.42 15.39
N SER A 324 3.18 14.09 16.31
CA SER A 324 4.50 13.56 15.97
C SER A 324 4.49 12.03 15.97
N CYS A 325 5.13 11.43 14.97
CA CYS A 325 5.33 10.00 14.90
C CYS A 325 6.37 9.53 15.93
N SER A 326 5.98 8.61 16.82
CA SER A 326 6.87 8.07 17.87
C SER A 326 8.10 7.33 17.33
N LYS A 327 8.05 6.81 16.08
CA LYS A 327 9.16 6.08 15.47
C LYS A 327 10.19 6.95 14.75
N CYS A 328 9.75 7.94 13.96
CA CYS A 328 10.64 8.72 13.10
C CYS A 328 10.59 10.23 13.34
N GLY A 329 9.82 10.71 14.33
CA GLY A 329 9.72 12.11 14.74
C GLY A 329 8.94 13.02 13.78
N VAL A 330 8.61 12.56 12.57
CA VAL A 330 7.88 13.36 11.57
C VAL A 330 6.55 13.85 12.13
N GLU A 331 6.35 15.16 12.00
CA GLU A 331 5.14 15.87 12.39
C GLU A 331 4.16 15.95 11.23
N GLN A 332 2.87 15.76 11.51
CA GLN A 332 1.82 15.84 10.50
C GLN A 332 0.49 16.30 11.10
N VAL A 333 -0.31 17.00 10.28
CA VAL A 333 -1.74 17.26 10.53
C VAL A 333 -2.54 16.11 9.90
N VAL A 334 -3.50 15.60 10.67
CA VAL A 334 -4.31 14.43 10.27
C VAL A 334 -5.63 14.85 9.62
N TRP A 335 -6.29 15.88 10.15
CA TRP A 335 -7.61 16.33 9.72
C TRP A 335 -7.86 17.80 10.06
#